data_AF-A0A6M3IPA3-F1
#
_entry.id   AF-A0A6M3IPA3-F1
#
_cell.length_a   1.000
_cell.length_b   1.000
_cell.length_c   1.000
_cell.angle_alpha   90.00
_cell.angle_beta   90.00
_cell.angle_gamma   90.00
#
_symmetry.space_group_name_H-M   'P 1'
#
loop_
_entity.id
_entity.type
_entity.pdbx_description
1 polymer ?
#
loop_
_entity_poly.entity_id
_entity_poly.type
_entity_poly.pdbx_seq_one_letter_code
_entity_poly.pdbx_strand_id
1 'polypeptide(L)' 'MKLEYVIWGIPEGGNDEELLYTKIETDAQARQVMGILASKYNARELRLQVIDLNTPLVWDARSFLSTRLNS' A
#
# COMPACT_ATOMS: atom_id res chain seq x y z
N MET A 1 15.45 -7.37 10.74
CA MET A 1 14.06 -7.49 10.26
C MET A 1 14.04 -7.27 8.77
N LYS A 2 13.54 -8.23 8.00
CA LYS A 2 13.23 -8.06 6.58
C LYS A 2 11.81 -7.49 6.42
N LEU A 3 11.70 -6.20 6.13
CA LEU A 3 10.45 -5.52 5.80
C LEU A 3 10.41 -5.25 4.30
N GLU A 4 9.25 -5.45 3.67
CA GLU A 4 8.98 -5.01 2.30
C GLU A 4 7.93 -3.91 2.29
N TYR A 5 8.11 -2.93 1.42
CA TYR A 5 7.24 -1.76 1.32
C TYR A 5 6.65 -1.71 -0.08
N VAL A 6 5.32 -1.71 -0.13
CA VAL A 6 4.55 -1.74 -1.37
C VAL A 6 3.64 -0.54 -1.41
N ILE A 7 3.71 0.25 -2.48
CA ILE A 7 2.82 1.37 -2.71
C ILE A 7 1.75 0.96 -3.71
N TRP A 8 0.51 1.04 -3.26
CA TRP A 8 -0.69 0.92 -4.07
C TRP A 8 -1.30 2.30 -4.31
N GLY A 9 -2.09 2.44 -5.36
CA GLY A 9 -2.92 3.62 -5.52
C GLY A 9 -3.74 3.65 -6.79
N ILE A 10 -4.59 4.66 -6.90
CA ILE A 10 -5.44 4.89 -8.07
C ILE A 10 -4.79 6.00 -8.91
N PRO A 11 -4.23 5.68 -10.09
CA PRO A 11 -3.65 6.68 -10.98
C PRO A 11 -4.74 7.59 -11.55
N GLU A 12 -4.35 8.76 -12.06
CA GLU A 12 -5.29 9.71 -12.66
C GLU A 12 -6.06 9.07 -13.84
N GLY A 13 -7.39 9.11 -13.78
CA GLY A 13 -8.26 8.50 -14.78
C GLY A 13 -8.47 6.99 -14.62
N GLY A 14 -7.79 6.36 -13.65
CA GLY A 14 -8.08 5.00 -13.20
C GLY A 14 -9.28 4.97 -12.25
N ASN A 15 -9.96 3.82 -12.20
CA ASN A 15 -11.04 3.58 -11.23
C ASN A 15 -10.65 2.57 -10.15
N ASP A 16 -9.59 1.81 -10.39
CA ASP A 16 -9.18 0.69 -9.55
C ASP A 16 -7.82 0.95 -8.89
N GLU A 17 -7.59 0.34 -7.73
CA GLU A 17 -6.30 0.39 -7.04
C GLU A 17 -5.29 -0.52 -7.76
N GLU A 18 -4.16 0.06 -8.15
CA GLU A 18 -3.08 -0.62 -8.85
C GLU A 18 -1.78 -0.62 -8.04
N LEU A 19 -0.90 -1.57 -8.36
CA LEU A 19 0.44 -1.66 -7.79
C LEU A 19 1.36 -0.62 -8.46
N LEU A 20 1.75 0.41 -7.72
CA LEU A 20 2.53 1.52 -8.29
C LEU A 20 4.05 1.33 -8.10
N TYR A 21 4.49 0.80 -6.95
CA TYR A 21 5.92 0.67 -6.67
C TYR A 21 6.25 -0.34 -5.56
N THR A 22 7.33 -1.10 -5.73
CA THR A 22 7.75 -2.17 -4.78
C THR A 22 9.23 -2.14 -4.40
N LYS A 23 10.04 -1.27 -5.01
CA LYS A 23 11.50 -1.24 -4.80
C LYS A 23 11.90 -0.29 -3.67
N ILE A 24 11.30 -0.47 -2.50
CA ILE A 24 11.53 0.39 -1.34
C ILE A 24 12.15 -0.42 -0.21
N GLU A 25 13.23 0.11 0.37
CA GLU A 25 14.00 -0.54 1.44
C GLU A 25 13.73 0.08 2.82
N THR A 26 13.22 1.31 2.87
CA THR A 26 13.01 2.06 4.13
C THR A 26 11.70 2.86 4.12
N ASP A 27 11.12 3.08 5.30
CA ASP A 27 9.92 3.94 5.48
C ASP A 27 10.14 5.36 4.97
N ALA A 28 11.32 5.94 5.21
CA ALA A 28 11.67 7.27 4.74
C ALA A 28 11.63 7.37 3.21
N GLN A 29 12.19 6.36 2.52
CA GLN A 29 12.13 6.26 1.06
C GLN A 29 10.69 6.06 0.59
N ALA A 30 9.89 5.25 1.30
CA ALA A 30 8.47 5.05 0.98
C ALA A 30 7.70 6.38 0.93
N ARG A 31 7.87 7.22 1.96
CA ARG A 31 7.22 8.54 2.05
C ARG A 31 7.66 9.48 0.94
N GLN A 32 8.95 9.48 0.58
CA GLN A 32 9.46 10.28 -0.53
C GLN A 32 8.84 9.83 -1.86
N VAL A 33 8.81 8.52 -2.13
CA VAL A 33 8.22 7.97 -3.35
C VAL A 33 6.72 8.28 -3.41
N MET A 34 5.98 8.15 -2.31
CA MET A 34 4.56 8.55 -2.25
C MET A 34 4.36 10.03 -2.61
N GLY A 35 5.21 10.93 -2.10
CA GLY A 35 5.13 12.36 -2.43
C GLY A 35 5.37 12.63 -3.92
N ILE A 36 6.31 11.90 -4.54
CA ILE A 36 6.55 11.96 -5.99
C ILE A 36 5.34 11.41 -6.76
N LEU A 37 4.78 10.29 -6.35
CA LEU A 37 3.62 9.68 -6.99
C LEU A 37 2.38 10.60 -6.93
N ALA A 38 2.12 11.21 -5.76
CA ALA A 38 1.05 12.17 -5.59
C ALA A 38 1.24 13.40 -6.49
N SER A 39 2.44 13.99 -6.49
CA SER A 39 2.71 15.25 -7.19
C SER A 39 2.85 15.09 -8.70
N LYS A 40 3.49 13.99 -9.16
CA LYS A 40 3.87 13.81 -10.56
C LYS A 40 2.84 13.04 -11.37
N TYR A 41 2.10 12.14 -10.74
CA TYR A 41 1.15 11.26 -11.41
C TYR A 41 -0.30 11.50 -11.00
N ASN A 42 -0.54 12.58 -10.22
CA ASN A 42 -1.84 13.01 -9.72
C ASN A 42 -2.66 11.85 -9.12
N ALA A 43 -1.96 10.91 -8.47
CA ALA A 43 -2.56 9.72 -7.90
C ALA A 43 -3.49 10.14 -6.76
N ARG A 44 -4.78 9.81 -6.89
CA ARG A 44 -5.84 10.33 -6.01
C ARG A 44 -5.84 9.66 -4.65
N GLU A 45 -5.53 8.37 -4.62
CA GLU A 45 -5.49 7.56 -3.41
C GLU A 45 -4.18 6.77 -3.43
N LEU A 46 -3.37 6.90 -2.38
CA LEU A 46 -2.12 6.18 -2.22
C LEU A 46 -2.14 5.43 -0.89
N ARG A 47 -1.79 4.15 -0.93
CA ARG A 47 -1.70 3.28 0.24
C ARG A 47 -0.33 2.65 0.32
N LEU A 48 0.35 2.87 1.45
CA LEU A 48 1.58 2.16 1.79
C LEU A 48 1.23 0.88 2.55
N GLN A 49 1.60 -0.26 2.01
CA GLN A 49 1.56 -1.55 2.69
C GLN A 49 2.97 -1.94 3.12
N VAL A 50 3.13 -2.23 4.41
CA VAL A 50 4.38 -2.73 4.99
C VAL A 50 4.19 -4.20 5.33
N ILE A 51 5.04 -5.05 4.78
CA ILE A 51 5.02 -6.50 4.96
C ILE A 51 6.24 -6.89 5.79
N ASP A 52 6.01 -7.48 6.97
CA ASP A 52 7.08 -8.06 7.76
C ASP A 52 7.31 -9.52 7.39
N LEU A 53 8.40 -9.78 6.65
CA LEU A 53 8.76 -11.13 6.20
C LEU A 53 9.38 -12.00 7.30
N ASN A 54 9.63 -11.46 8.50
CA ASN A 54 10.05 -12.27 9.65
C ASN A 54 8.84 -12.84 10.40
N THR A 55 7.66 -12.26 10.19
CA THR A 55 6.41 -12.74 10.78
C THR A 55 5.78 -13.74 9.80
N PRO A 56 5.58 -15.01 10.18
CA PRO A 56 4.90 -15.98 9.34
C PRO A 56 3.50 -15.47 9.00
N LEU A 57 3.12 -15.58 7.72
CA LEU A 57 1.74 -15.32 7.31
C LEU A 57 0.82 -16.35 7.97
N VAL A 58 0.18 -15.95 9.07
CA VAL A 58 -0.89 -16.74 9.68
C VAL A 58 -2.17 -16.40 8.93
N TRP A 59 -2.68 -17.37 8.17
CA TRP A 59 -3.96 -17.20 7.51
C TRP A 59 -5.08 -17.24 8.55
N ASP A 60 -5.81 -16.14 8.68
CA ASP A 60 -7.01 -16.05 9.51
C ASP A 60 -8.17 -15.50 8.67
N ALA A 61 -9.03 -16.39 8.16
CA ALA A 61 -10.23 -15.99 7.41
C ALA A 61 -11.16 -15.05 8.17
N ARG A 62 -11.16 -15.06 9.52
CA ARG A 62 -12.04 -14.20 10.31
C ARG A 62 -11.58 -12.75 10.27
N SER A 63 -10.28 -12.51 10.11
CA SER A 63 -9.70 -11.17 9.94
C SER A 63 -10.19 -10.45 8.67
N PHE A 64 -10.62 -11.21 7.65
CA PHE A 64 -11.14 -10.67 6.38
C PHE A 64 -12.61 -10.28 6.43
N LEU A 65 -13.38 -10.74 7.42
CA LEU A 65 -14.78 -10.35 7.61
C LEU A 65 -14.86 -8.99 8.31
N SER A 66 -14.28 -7.96 7.69
CA SER A 66 -14.56 -6.56 8.03
C SER A 66 -16.03 -6.30 7.71
N THR A 67 -16.87 -6.28 8.74
CA THR A 67 -18.29 -5.98 8.59
C THR A 67 -18.39 -4.49 8.29
N ARG A 68 -18.68 -4.11 7.04
CA ARG A 68 -19.17 -2.75 6.75
C ARG A 68 -20.54 -2.62 7.41
N LEU A 69 -20.56 -2.15 8.66
CA LEU A 69 -21.76 -1.58 9.25
C LEU A 69 -21.95 -0.20 8.60
N ASN A 70 -22.75 -0.16 7.53
CA ASN A 70 -23.32 1.08 7.05
C ASN A 70 -24.24 1.62 8.14
N SER A 71 -23.94 2.83 8.64
CA SER A 71 -24.86 3.67 9.42
C SER A 71 -25.62 4.58 8.47
#